data_AF-A0A0F6SH93-F1
#
_entry.id   AF-A0A0F6SH93-F1
#
_cell.length_a   1.000
_cell.length_b   1.000
_cell.length_c   1.000
_cell.angle_alpha   90.00
_cell.angle_beta   90.00
_cell.angle_gamma   90.00
#
_symmetry.space_group_name_H-M   'P 1'
#
loop_
_entity.id
_entity.type
_entity.pdbx_description
1 polymer ?
#
loop_
_entity_poly.entity_id
_entity_poly.type
_entity_poly.pdbx_seq_one_letter_code
_entity_poly.pdbx_strand_id
1 'polypeptide(L)'
;MTTEPLAFLKNEIPAHFAKGIDALKAATGPNAKADLDDVLAARAALRIVVKGEGESWLRVDNGALTVHDAKPEGVPVRGAIELEGEVAREALGLLTASGRMDDPHAPKRFARMFSARAEKILDGQKLEFHVILKDVPDRDDDVVIRIGIGTDTPPAKPQFTAAISYDDIEDMREGDLTPQQVIGRLRLTGDASRAMALGMMLMQPPKK
;
A
#
# COMPACT_ATOMS: atom_id res chain seq x y z
N MET A 1 -6.00 13.49 -14.51
CA MET A 1 -5.94 12.88 -13.17
C MET A 1 -6.07 13.99 -12.14
N THR A 2 -6.81 13.76 -11.06
CA THR A 2 -6.93 14.74 -9.97
C THR A 2 -5.73 14.66 -9.01
N THR A 3 -5.29 15.79 -8.47
CA THR A 3 -4.31 15.85 -7.37
C THR A 3 -4.96 15.92 -6.00
N GLU A 4 -6.29 16.08 -5.93
CA GLU A 4 -7.05 16.09 -4.67
C GLU A 4 -7.14 14.67 -4.08
N PRO A 5 -6.57 14.41 -2.89
CA PRO A 5 -6.39 13.06 -2.34
C PRO A 5 -7.68 12.24 -2.24
N LEU A 6 -8.72 12.79 -1.61
CA LEU A 6 -9.98 12.06 -1.45
C LEU A 6 -10.70 11.83 -2.77
N ALA A 7 -10.58 12.74 -3.73
CA ALA A 7 -11.13 12.55 -5.08
C ALA A 7 -10.34 11.49 -5.86
N PHE A 8 -9.02 11.43 -5.70
CA PHE A 8 -8.17 10.41 -6.28
C PHE A 8 -8.53 9.02 -5.75
N LEU A 9 -8.69 8.89 -4.43
CA LEU A 9 -9.16 7.65 -3.81
C LEU A 9 -10.51 7.21 -4.38
N LYS A 10 -11.48 8.13 -4.48
CA LYS A 10 -12.85 7.80 -4.92
C LYS A 10 -12.93 7.41 -6.40
N ASN A 11 -12.19 8.10 -7.27
CA ASN A 11 -12.39 7.99 -8.72
C ASN A 11 -11.30 7.17 -9.42
N GLU A 12 -10.04 7.36 -9.04
CA GLU A 12 -8.89 6.84 -9.79
C GLU A 12 -8.46 5.45 -9.27
N ILE A 13 -8.47 5.25 -7.96
CA ILE A 13 -8.05 3.98 -7.35
C ILE A 13 -8.93 2.79 -7.78
N PRO A 14 -10.28 2.84 -7.72
CA PRO A 14 -11.14 1.75 -8.24
C PRO A 14 -10.89 1.46 -9.71
N ALA A 15 -10.75 2.50 -10.54
CA ALA A 15 -10.50 2.34 -11.97
C ALA A 15 -9.13 1.70 -12.25
N HIS A 16 -8.10 2.10 -11.51
CA HIS A 16 -6.76 1.53 -11.62
C HIS A 16 -6.74 0.07 -11.14
N PHE A 17 -7.46 -0.26 -10.06
CA PHE A 17 -7.63 -1.64 -9.60
C PHE A 17 -8.32 -2.52 -10.65
N ALA A 18 -9.43 -2.05 -11.23
CA ALA A 18 -10.16 -2.79 -12.26
C ALA A 18 -9.27 -3.11 -13.49
N LYS A 19 -8.48 -2.12 -13.95
CA LYS A 19 -7.46 -2.35 -14.99
C LYS A 19 -6.46 -3.45 -14.59
N GLY A 20 -6.06 -3.49 -13.32
CA GLY A 20 -5.18 -4.52 -12.77
C GLY A 20 -5.79 -5.92 -12.78
N ILE A 21 -7.08 -6.03 -12.43
CA ILE A 21 -7.84 -7.28 -12.52
C ILE A 21 -7.91 -7.78 -13.96
N ASP A 22 -8.18 -6.90 -14.93
CA ASP A 22 -8.23 -7.28 -16.34
C ASP A 22 -6.86 -7.70 -16.86
N ALA A 23 -5.79 -7.03 -16.42
CA ALA A 23 -4.41 -7.44 -16.71
C ALA A 23 -4.04 -8.80 -16.08
N LEU A 24 -4.59 -9.14 -14.91
CA LEU A 24 -4.43 -10.46 -14.29
C LEU A 24 -5.20 -11.54 -15.05
N LYS A 25 -6.43 -11.26 -15.51
CA LYS A 25 -7.22 -12.18 -16.36
C LYS A 25 -6.52 -12.47 -17.69
N ALA A 26 -5.89 -11.46 -18.29
CA ALA A 26 -5.17 -11.59 -19.55
C ALA A 26 -3.76 -12.20 -19.39
N ALA A 27 -3.25 -12.34 -18.16
CA ALA A 27 -1.91 -12.82 -17.92
C ALA A 27 -1.74 -14.29 -18.33
N THR A 28 -0.63 -14.58 -18.98
CA THR A 28 -0.19 -15.94 -19.29
C THR A 28 1.08 -16.25 -18.51
N GLY A 29 1.24 -17.50 -18.07
CA GLY A 29 2.41 -17.93 -17.30
C GLY A 29 2.06 -18.91 -16.18
N PRO A 30 3.07 -19.54 -15.57
CA PRO A 30 2.90 -20.66 -14.65
C PRO A 30 2.07 -20.32 -13.41
N ASN A 31 2.08 -19.06 -12.97
CA ASN A 31 1.37 -18.60 -11.77
C ASN A 31 0.16 -17.69 -12.08
N ALA A 32 -0.14 -17.41 -13.36
CA ALA A 32 -1.13 -16.39 -13.72
C ALA A 32 -2.52 -16.65 -13.11
N LYS A 33 -2.98 -17.91 -13.17
CA LYS A 33 -4.24 -18.32 -12.55
C LYS A 33 -4.22 -18.17 -11.03
N ALA A 34 -3.17 -18.66 -10.37
CA ALA A 34 -3.04 -18.57 -8.92
C ALA A 34 -3.00 -17.11 -8.44
N ASP A 35 -2.31 -16.24 -9.18
CA ASP A 35 -2.23 -14.80 -8.88
C ASP A 35 -3.59 -14.10 -9.05
N LEU A 36 -4.39 -14.50 -10.06
CA LEU A 36 -5.74 -13.98 -10.23
C LEU A 36 -6.66 -14.49 -9.10
N ASP A 37 -6.66 -15.80 -8.84
CA ASP A 37 -7.49 -16.44 -7.82
C ASP A 37 -7.21 -15.85 -6.42
N ASP A 38 -5.94 -15.56 -6.10
CA ASP A 38 -5.53 -14.93 -4.84
C ASP A 38 -6.07 -13.50 -4.66
N VAL A 39 -6.10 -12.70 -5.73
CA VAL A 39 -6.66 -11.34 -5.70
C VAL A 39 -8.19 -11.38 -5.66
N LEU A 40 -8.82 -12.29 -6.41
CA LEU A 40 -10.28 -12.45 -6.40
C LEU A 40 -10.79 -12.95 -5.04
N ALA A 41 -10.00 -13.74 -4.32
CA ALA A 41 -10.35 -14.23 -2.99
C ALA A 41 -10.11 -13.20 -1.86
N ALA A 42 -9.48 -12.06 -2.15
CA ALA A 42 -9.22 -11.01 -1.16
C ALA A 42 -10.53 -10.38 -0.67
N ARG A 43 -10.68 -10.22 0.65
CA ARG A 43 -11.86 -9.63 1.28
C ARG A 43 -11.45 -8.83 2.52
N ALA A 44 -11.35 -7.52 2.33
CA ALA A 44 -10.81 -6.63 3.35
C ALA A 44 -11.35 -5.21 3.25
N ALA A 45 -11.30 -4.50 4.37
CA ALA A 45 -11.39 -3.04 4.42
C ALA A 45 -10.06 -2.42 4.87
N LEU A 46 -9.72 -1.27 4.27
CA LEU A 46 -8.59 -0.43 4.62
C LEU A 46 -9.10 1.00 4.82
N ARG A 47 -8.84 1.58 6.01
CA ARG A 47 -9.14 3.00 6.26
C ARG A 47 -7.96 3.86 5.80
N ILE A 48 -8.24 4.91 5.04
CA ILE A 48 -7.26 5.92 4.65
C ILE A 48 -7.69 7.25 5.27
N VAL A 49 -6.83 7.83 6.10
CA VAL A 49 -7.02 9.14 6.73
C VAL A 49 -6.06 10.13 6.07
N VAL A 50 -6.62 11.18 5.47
CA VAL A 50 -5.87 12.29 4.90
C VAL A 50 -6.02 13.45 5.87
N LYS A 51 -5.01 13.65 6.71
CA LYS A 51 -5.09 14.62 7.80
C LYS A 51 -5.27 16.04 7.25
N GLY A 52 -6.23 16.75 7.83
CA GLY A 52 -6.66 18.07 7.36
C GLY A 52 -7.72 18.06 6.25
N GLU A 53 -8.03 16.89 5.66
CA GLU A 53 -9.00 16.80 4.55
C GLU A 53 -10.16 15.84 4.82
N GLY A 54 -9.92 14.72 5.52
CA GLY A 54 -10.96 13.76 5.87
C GLY A 54 -10.47 12.32 5.79
N GLU A 55 -11.39 11.39 5.56
CA GLU A 55 -11.08 9.96 5.47
C GLU A 55 -11.93 9.26 4.42
N SER A 56 -11.49 8.06 4.05
CA SER A 56 -12.22 7.16 3.17
C SER A 56 -11.89 5.72 3.50
N TRP A 57 -12.81 4.82 3.19
CA TRP A 57 -12.67 3.39 3.40
C TRP A 57 -12.62 2.68 2.06
N LEU A 58 -11.51 1.99 1.79
CA LEU A 58 -11.41 1.09 0.66
C LEU A 58 -11.94 -0.28 1.09
N ARG A 59 -12.84 -0.86 0.30
CA ARG A 59 -13.28 -2.25 0.44
C ARG A 59 -12.88 -3.01 -0.80
N VAL A 60 -12.14 -4.10 -0.60
CA VAL A 60 -11.92 -5.12 -1.63
C VAL A 60 -12.82 -6.32 -1.34
N ASP A 61 -13.51 -6.81 -2.36
CA ASP A 61 -14.34 -8.01 -2.29
C ASP A 61 -14.54 -8.57 -3.71
N ASN A 62 -14.25 -9.85 -3.91
CA ASN A 62 -14.49 -10.57 -5.17
C ASN A 62 -13.93 -9.84 -6.43
N GLY A 63 -12.71 -9.30 -6.34
CA GLY A 63 -12.08 -8.59 -7.45
C GLY A 63 -12.68 -7.22 -7.76
N ALA A 64 -13.47 -6.64 -6.86
CA ALA A 64 -13.91 -5.25 -6.93
C ALA A 64 -13.30 -4.44 -5.79
N LEU A 65 -12.82 -3.23 -6.10
CA LEU A 65 -12.41 -2.24 -5.10
C LEU A 65 -13.43 -1.11 -5.13
N THR A 66 -14.04 -0.83 -3.97
CA THR A 66 -15.03 0.24 -3.79
C THR A 66 -14.59 1.18 -2.69
N VAL A 67 -15.02 2.44 -2.76
CA VAL A 67 -14.70 3.47 -1.76
C VAL A 67 -15.98 3.89 -1.04
N HIS A 68 -15.89 3.99 0.28
CA HIS A 68 -16.99 4.33 1.17
C HIS A 68 -16.60 5.49 2.06
N ASP A 69 -17.56 6.36 2.37
CA ASP A 69 -17.36 7.46 3.32
C ASP A 69 -17.43 6.98 4.79
N ALA A 70 -17.95 5.77 5.02
CA ALA A 70 -18.06 5.15 6.33
C ALA A 70 -17.50 3.71 6.32
N LYS A 71 -17.22 3.18 7.51
CA LYS A 71 -16.72 1.82 7.70
C LYS A 71 -17.65 0.80 7.03
N PRO A 72 -17.16 0.01 6.05
CA PRO A 72 -17.99 -0.96 5.36
C PRO A 72 -18.30 -2.16 6.25
N GLU A 73 -19.55 -2.62 6.22
CA GLU A 73 -19.99 -3.80 6.95
C GLU A 73 -19.61 -5.09 6.22
N GLY A 74 -19.53 -6.20 6.98
CA GLY A 74 -19.39 -7.53 6.43
C GLY A 74 -18.04 -7.78 5.75
N VAL A 75 -16.98 -7.06 6.10
CA VAL A 75 -15.58 -7.38 5.71
C VAL A 75 -14.64 -7.09 6.88
N PRO A 76 -13.57 -7.87 7.08
CA PRO A 76 -12.61 -7.58 8.14
C PRO A 76 -11.81 -6.31 7.82
N VAL A 77 -11.62 -5.43 8.81
CA VAL A 77 -10.68 -4.31 8.67
C VAL A 77 -9.26 -4.86 8.80
N ARG A 78 -8.46 -4.71 7.75
CA ARG A 78 -7.08 -5.20 7.71
C ARG A 78 -6.06 -4.14 8.07
N GLY A 79 -6.43 -2.86 7.98
CA GLY A 79 -5.57 -1.81 8.48
C GLY A 79 -6.16 -0.41 8.38
N ALA A 80 -5.34 0.53 8.81
CA ALA A 80 -5.55 1.95 8.67
C ALA A 80 -4.24 2.66 8.32
N ILE A 81 -4.29 3.64 7.43
CA ILE A 81 -3.15 4.45 7.01
C ILE A 81 -3.51 5.91 7.21
N GLU A 82 -2.59 6.70 7.77
CA GLU A 82 -2.69 8.15 7.87
C GLU A 82 -1.48 8.82 7.21
N LEU A 83 -1.74 9.89 6.47
CA LEU A 83 -0.76 10.81 5.91
C LEU A 83 -1.32 12.24 5.91
N GLU A 84 -0.45 13.24 5.91
CA GLU A 84 -0.86 14.65 5.80
C GLU A 84 -1.43 14.96 4.40
N GLY A 85 -2.46 15.81 4.33
CA GLY A 85 -3.11 16.16 3.05
C GLY A 85 -2.20 16.87 2.05
N GLU A 86 -1.35 17.77 2.53
CA GLU A 86 -0.36 18.45 1.70
C GLU A 86 0.63 17.46 1.07
N VAL A 87 1.19 16.55 1.89
CA VAL A 87 2.06 15.46 1.42
C VAL A 87 1.34 14.57 0.39
N ALA A 88 0.07 14.24 0.64
CA ALA A 88 -0.71 13.44 -0.30
C ALA A 88 -0.91 14.15 -1.64
N ARG A 89 -1.21 15.46 -1.64
CA ARG A 89 -1.34 16.28 -2.86
C ARG A 89 -0.04 16.34 -3.65
N GLU A 90 1.08 16.59 -2.98
CA GLU A 90 2.40 16.62 -3.61
C GLU A 90 2.75 15.27 -4.22
N ALA A 91 2.56 14.17 -3.48
CA ALA A 91 2.81 12.82 -3.98
C ALA A 91 1.96 12.51 -5.23
N LEU A 92 0.69 12.93 -5.25
CA LEU A 92 -0.17 12.79 -6.42
C LEU A 92 0.26 13.70 -7.59
N GLY A 93 0.76 14.90 -7.29
CA GLY A 93 1.36 15.79 -8.28
C GLY A 93 2.57 15.14 -8.96
N LEU A 94 3.50 14.58 -8.18
CA LEU A 94 4.66 13.84 -8.69
C LEU A 94 4.26 12.60 -9.48
N LEU A 95 3.27 11.84 -8.98
CA LEU A 95 2.72 10.68 -9.67
C LEU A 95 2.11 11.04 -11.03
N THR A 96 1.45 12.21 -11.12
CA THR A 96 0.92 12.76 -12.37
C THR A 96 2.03 13.18 -13.32
N ALA A 97 2.96 14.01 -12.84
CA ALA A 97 4.03 14.60 -13.66
C ALA A 97 4.96 13.55 -14.25
N SER A 98 5.18 12.46 -13.52
CA SER A 98 6.05 11.36 -13.95
C SER A 98 5.39 10.35 -14.90
N GLY A 99 4.08 10.46 -15.15
CA GLY A 99 3.34 9.48 -15.98
C GLY A 99 3.32 8.07 -15.38
N ARG A 100 3.66 7.91 -14.09
CA ARG A 100 3.80 6.60 -13.42
C ARG A 100 2.49 5.79 -13.39
N MET A 101 1.35 6.47 -13.41
CA MET A 101 0.04 5.81 -13.48
C MET A 101 -0.27 5.20 -14.86
N ASP A 102 0.48 5.61 -15.88
CA ASP A 102 0.36 5.11 -17.25
C ASP A 102 1.30 3.92 -17.54
N ASP A 103 2.16 3.52 -16.59
CA ASP A 103 2.96 2.29 -16.71
C ASP A 103 2.01 1.08 -16.90
N PRO A 104 2.13 0.33 -18.01
CA PRO A 104 1.24 -0.81 -18.29
C PRO A 104 1.34 -1.93 -17.25
N HIS A 105 2.40 -1.97 -16.44
CA HIS A 105 2.58 -2.92 -15.36
C HIS A 105 2.05 -2.44 -14.01
N ALA A 106 1.85 -1.13 -13.82
CA ALA A 106 1.41 -0.56 -12.54
C ALA A 106 0.04 -1.09 -12.09
N PRO A 107 -1.02 -1.15 -12.93
CA PRO A 107 -2.32 -1.67 -12.51
C PRO A 107 -2.25 -3.10 -11.98
N LYS A 108 -1.52 -3.98 -12.67
CA LYS A 108 -1.35 -5.39 -12.27
C LYS A 108 -0.62 -5.51 -10.93
N ARG A 109 0.44 -4.72 -10.72
CA ARG A 109 1.20 -4.68 -9.46
C ARG A 109 0.33 -4.15 -8.32
N PHE A 110 -0.45 -3.09 -8.58
CA PHE A 110 -1.37 -2.50 -7.63
C PHE A 110 -2.46 -3.49 -7.20
N ALA A 111 -3.12 -4.16 -8.14
CA ALA A 111 -4.15 -5.16 -7.82
C ALA A 111 -3.62 -6.29 -6.92
N ARG A 112 -2.38 -6.74 -7.16
CA ARG A 112 -1.71 -7.77 -6.34
C ARG A 112 -1.40 -7.34 -4.89
N MET A 113 -1.46 -6.05 -4.57
CA MET A 113 -1.34 -5.60 -3.18
C MET A 113 -2.52 -6.09 -2.34
N PHE A 114 -3.67 -6.38 -2.97
CA PHE A 114 -4.84 -6.98 -2.35
C PHE A 114 -4.79 -8.49 -2.57
N SER A 115 -4.33 -9.22 -1.56
CA SER A 115 -4.00 -10.65 -1.67
C SER A 115 -4.65 -11.42 -0.52
N ALA A 116 -5.44 -12.44 -0.83
CA ALA A 116 -6.02 -13.33 0.18
C ALA A 116 -4.94 -14.05 1.01
N ARG A 117 -3.83 -14.41 0.37
CA ARG A 117 -2.65 -14.95 1.06
C ARG A 117 -2.07 -13.95 2.05
N ALA A 118 -1.88 -12.69 1.65
CA ALA A 118 -1.38 -11.66 2.54
C ALA A 118 -2.34 -11.44 3.72
N GLU A 119 -3.64 -11.39 3.46
CA GLU A 119 -4.67 -11.32 4.50
C GLU A 119 -4.58 -12.47 5.50
N LYS A 120 -4.37 -13.70 5.02
CA LYS A 120 -4.22 -14.88 5.88
C LYS A 120 -2.95 -14.83 6.73
N ILE A 121 -1.84 -14.36 6.17
CA ILE A 121 -0.57 -14.22 6.92
C ILE A 121 -0.68 -13.15 7.99
N LEU A 122 -1.39 -12.07 7.70
CA LEU A 122 -1.61 -10.94 8.61
C LEU A 122 -2.81 -11.16 9.55
N ASP A 123 -3.54 -12.25 9.41
CA ASP A 123 -4.69 -12.54 10.25
C ASP A 123 -4.28 -12.71 11.72
N GLY A 124 -5.06 -12.09 12.61
CA GLY A 124 -4.74 -12.01 14.04
C GLY A 124 -3.45 -11.25 14.39
N GLN A 125 -2.77 -10.64 13.41
CA GLN A 125 -1.60 -9.81 13.67
C GLN A 125 -2.03 -8.38 13.99
N LYS A 126 -1.36 -7.78 14.97
CA LYS A 126 -1.46 -6.34 15.25
C LYS A 126 -0.07 -5.73 15.13
N LEU A 127 0.11 -4.88 14.12
CA LEU A 127 1.35 -4.12 13.92
C LEU A 127 1.01 -2.64 13.82
N GLU A 128 1.70 -1.83 14.60
CA GLU A 128 1.49 -0.38 14.64
C GLU A 128 2.84 0.28 14.41
N PHE A 129 3.04 0.93 13.27
CA PHE A 129 4.35 1.46 12.91
C PHE A 129 4.24 2.72 12.06
N HIS A 130 5.32 3.49 12.06
CA HIS A 130 5.46 4.67 11.21
C HIS A 130 6.51 4.42 10.14
N VAL A 131 6.19 4.80 8.91
CA VAL A 131 7.18 4.90 7.83
C VAL A 131 7.59 6.36 7.75
N ILE A 132 8.90 6.60 7.78
CA ILE A 132 9.48 7.93 7.63
C ILE A 132 10.23 7.98 6.30
N LEU A 133 9.79 8.82 5.40
CA LEU A 133 10.47 9.12 4.16
C LEU A 133 11.30 10.39 4.36
N LYS A 134 12.61 10.26 4.19
CA LYS A 134 13.61 11.30 4.45
C LYS A 134 14.08 11.93 3.15
N ASP A 135 14.62 13.14 3.29
CA ASP A 135 15.33 13.85 2.21
C ASP A 135 14.45 13.99 0.95
N VAL A 136 13.15 14.24 1.14
CA VAL A 136 12.21 14.43 0.04
C VAL A 136 12.55 15.74 -0.67
N PRO A 137 12.73 15.74 -2.00
CA PRO A 137 13.00 16.97 -2.75
C PRO A 137 11.95 18.05 -2.46
N ASP A 138 12.41 19.30 -2.37
CA ASP A 138 11.57 20.48 -2.11
C ASP A 138 10.82 20.47 -0.76
N ARG A 139 11.24 19.62 0.20
CA ARG A 139 10.75 19.61 1.58
C ARG A 139 11.88 19.74 2.60
N ASP A 140 11.64 20.56 3.63
CA ASP A 140 12.55 20.71 4.77
C ASP A 140 12.26 19.70 5.91
N ASP A 141 11.12 19.00 5.83
CA ASP A 141 10.64 18.05 6.83
C ASP A 141 10.52 16.61 6.31
N ASP A 142 10.72 15.67 7.22
CA ASP A 142 10.51 14.24 6.97
C ASP A 142 9.00 13.95 6.79
N VAL A 143 8.66 13.16 5.77
CA VAL A 143 7.30 12.69 5.55
C VAL A 143 7.02 11.50 6.45
N VAL A 144 5.95 11.58 7.27
CA VAL A 144 5.54 10.49 8.17
C VAL A 144 4.22 9.90 7.72
N ILE A 145 4.22 8.58 7.48
CA ILE A 145 3.02 7.78 7.19
C ILE A 145 2.79 6.84 8.38
N ARG A 146 1.59 6.90 8.98
CA ARG A 146 1.24 6.05 10.12
C ARG A 146 0.44 4.86 9.62
N ILE A 147 0.89 3.65 9.96
CA ILE A 147 0.30 2.41 9.45
C ILE A 147 -0.06 1.51 10.63
N GLY A 148 -1.33 1.13 10.68
CA GLY A 148 -1.85 0.10 11.56
C GLY A 148 -2.32 -1.10 10.76
N ILE A 149 -1.79 -2.29 11.05
CA ILE A 149 -2.26 -3.57 10.53
C ILE A 149 -3.06 -4.26 11.63
N GLY A 150 -4.23 -4.80 11.28
CA GLY A 150 -5.15 -5.44 12.23
C GLY A 150 -5.88 -4.45 13.16
N THR A 151 -5.87 -3.16 12.81
CA THR A 151 -6.58 -2.09 13.53
C THR A 151 -7.27 -1.18 12.53
N ASP A 152 -8.35 -0.53 12.95
CA ASP A 152 -9.08 0.45 12.14
C ASP A 152 -8.69 1.89 12.42
N THR A 153 -7.70 2.09 13.29
CA THR A 153 -7.24 3.42 13.71
C THR A 153 -5.73 3.52 13.48
N PRO A 154 -5.27 4.56 12.74
CA PRO A 154 -3.84 4.82 12.59
C PRO A 154 -3.18 5.05 13.96
N PRO A 155 -2.01 4.45 14.23
CA PRO A 155 -1.41 4.50 15.55
C PRO A 155 -0.76 5.86 15.82
N ALA A 156 -1.17 6.54 16.89
CA ALA A 156 -0.53 7.78 17.33
C ALA A 156 0.93 7.56 17.77
N LYS A 157 1.23 6.39 18.34
CA LYS A 157 2.57 5.96 18.74
C LYS A 157 2.92 4.64 18.05
N PRO A 158 4.10 4.52 17.43
CA PRO A 158 4.51 3.29 16.80
C PRO A 158 5.12 2.30 17.80
N GLN A 159 4.97 1.01 17.54
CA GLN A 159 5.81 -0.06 18.10
C GLN A 159 7.23 0.02 17.53
N PHE A 160 7.33 0.35 16.25
CA PHE A 160 8.59 0.61 15.56
C PHE A 160 8.42 1.62 14.43
N THR A 161 9.52 2.23 14.05
CA THR A 161 9.61 3.16 12.93
C THR A 161 10.57 2.61 11.90
N ALA A 162 10.20 2.67 10.62
CA ALA A 162 11.06 2.35 9.50
C ALA A 162 11.32 3.62 8.70
N ALA A 163 12.58 4.06 8.68
CA ALA A 163 13.00 5.22 7.90
C ALA A 163 13.77 4.80 6.65
N ILE A 164 13.48 5.49 5.54
CA ILE A 164 14.07 5.28 4.22
C ILE A 164 14.31 6.65 3.57
N SER A 165 15.39 6.79 2.78
CA SER A 165 15.62 8.01 2.01
C SER A 165 14.80 8.00 0.73
N TYR A 166 14.43 9.19 0.23
CA TYR A 166 13.78 9.33 -1.07
C TYR A 166 14.64 8.74 -2.19
N ASP A 167 15.94 9.03 -2.17
CA ASP A 167 16.90 8.55 -3.16
C ASP A 167 16.94 7.01 -3.22
N ASP A 168 16.93 6.29 -2.09
CA ASP A 168 16.90 4.82 -2.10
C ASP A 168 15.62 4.26 -2.77
N ILE A 169 14.49 4.96 -2.65
CA ILE A 169 13.24 4.58 -3.32
C ILE A 169 13.35 4.81 -4.84
N GLU A 170 13.91 5.95 -5.24
CA GLU A 170 14.10 6.29 -6.65
C GLU A 170 15.15 5.39 -7.32
N ASP A 171 16.28 5.11 -6.66
CA ASP A 171 17.28 4.14 -7.14
C ASP A 171 16.68 2.74 -7.33
N MET A 172 15.81 2.31 -6.40
CA MET A 172 15.11 1.03 -6.53
C MET A 172 14.11 1.04 -7.69
N ARG A 173 13.47 2.18 -7.92
CA ARG A 173 12.56 2.37 -9.05
C ARG A 173 13.33 2.31 -10.38
N GLU A 174 14.51 2.88 -10.45
CA GLU A 174 15.38 2.89 -11.64
C GLU A 174 16.07 1.54 -11.86
N GLY A 175 16.05 0.67 -10.86
CA GLY A 175 16.62 -0.67 -10.91
C GLY A 175 18.08 -0.71 -10.47
N ASP A 176 18.63 0.42 -10.02
CA ASP A 176 19.97 0.54 -9.43
C ASP A 176 20.04 -0.14 -8.07
N LEU A 177 18.91 -0.22 -7.37
CA LEU A 177 18.75 -1.04 -6.17
C LEU A 177 17.68 -2.11 -6.35
N THR A 178 17.99 -3.29 -5.81
CA THR A 178 16.99 -4.34 -5.60
C THR A 178 16.14 -4.05 -4.36
N PRO A 179 14.90 -4.56 -4.28
CA PRO A 179 14.10 -4.46 -3.06
C PRO A 179 14.81 -4.97 -1.80
N GLN A 180 15.63 -6.02 -1.94
CA GLN A 180 16.42 -6.57 -0.83
C GLN A 180 17.50 -5.58 -0.36
N GLN A 181 18.15 -4.87 -1.28
CA GLN A 181 19.13 -3.84 -0.93
C GLN A 181 18.46 -2.66 -0.22
N VAL A 182 17.30 -2.21 -0.69
CA VAL A 182 16.52 -1.17 -0.01
C VAL A 182 16.11 -1.59 1.40
N ILE A 183 15.58 -2.80 1.56
CA ILE A 183 15.22 -3.33 2.89
C ILE A 183 16.45 -3.34 3.82
N GLY A 184 17.62 -3.69 3.30
CA GLY A 184 18.89 -3.65 4.05
C GLY A 184 19.34 -2.24 4.46
N ARG A 185 18.84 -1.19 3.79
CA ARG A 185 19.13 0.22 4.10
C ARG A 185 18.11 0.87 5.02
N LEU A 186 16.99 0.20 5.33
CA LEU A 186 15.98 0.71 6.25
C LEU A 186 16.59 0.96 7.64
N ARG A 187 16.40 2.17 8.16
CA ARG A 187 16.73 2.47 9.56
C ARG A 187 15.53 2.14 10.42
N LEU A 188 15.62 1.03 11.15
CA LEU A 188 14.59 0.56 12.07
C LEU A 188 14.86 1.07 13.49
N THR A 189 13.84 1.62 14.14
CA THR A 189 13.86 2.03 15.55
C THR A 189 12.68 1.40 16.29
N GLY A 190 12.87 0.85 17.48
CA GLY A 190 11.83 0.12 18.22
C GLY A 190 11.83 -1.38 17.92
N ASP A 191 10.75 -2.09 18.30
CA ASP A 191 10.65 -3.54 18.10
C ASP A 191 9.99 -3.89 16.76
N ALA A 192 10.83 -4.08 15.74
CA ALA A 192 10.41 -4.49 14.40
C ALA A 192 10.47 -6.01 14.18
N SER A 193 10.80 -6.81 15.20
CA SER A 193 11.13 -8.24 15.05
C SER A 193 9.97 -9.01 14.42
N ARG A 194 8.74 -8.71 14.85
CA ARG A 194 7.52 -9.35 14.32
C ARG A 194 7.26 -8.95 12.86
N ALA A 195 7.45 -7.67 12.54
CA ALA A 195 7.26 -7.16 11.18
C ALA A 195 8.25 -7.79 10.20
N MET A 196 9.51 -7.92 10.59
CA MET A 196 10.54 -8.59 9.77
C MET A 196 10.21 -10.07 9.52
N ALA A 197 9.76 -10.79 10.56
CA ALA A 197 9.35 -12.19 10.42
C ALA A 197 8.18 -12.35 9.43
N LEU A 198 7.16 -11.49 9.54
CA LEU A 198 6.00 -11.50 8.64
C LEU A 198 6.38 -11.09 7.21
N GLY A 199 7.24 -10.08 7.05
CA GLY A 199 7.76 -9.66 5.75
C GLY A 199 8.50 -10.81 5.03
N MET A 200 9.34 -11.55 5.74
CA MET A 200 10.00 -12.74 5.19
C MET A 200 8.99 -13.82 4.75
N MET A 201 7.92 -14.04 5.52
CA MET A 201 6.87 -14.99 5.13
C MET A 201 6.13 -14.54 3.86
N LEU A 202 5.88 -13.24 3.69
CA LEU A 202 5.23 -12.68 2.51
C LEU A 202 6.09 -12.79 1.26
N MET A 203 7.42 -12.60 1.39
CA MET A 203 8.39 -12.71 0.29
C MET A 203 8.62 -14.14 -0.21
N GLN A 204 8.29 -15.16 0.60
CA GLN A 204 8.35 -16.54 0.14
C GLN A 204 7.30 -16.79 -0.96
N PRO A 205 7.61 -17.53 -2.03
CA PRO A 205 6.60 -17.92 -3.01
C PRO A 205 5.51 -18.78 -2.34
N PRO A 206 4.27 -18.74 -2.86
CA PRO A 206 3.20 -19.58 -2.34
C PRO A 206 3.63 -21.05 -2.39
N LYS A 207 3.48 -21.76 -1.26
CA LYS A 207 3.70 -23.21 -1.22
C LYS A 207 2.61 -23.87 -2.08
N LYS A 208 3.04 -24.69 -3.04
CA LYS A 208 2.16 -25.50 -3.89
C LYS A 208 1.33 -26.47 -3.07
#